data_AF-A0AAD1F5K9-F1
#
_entry.id   AF-A0AAD1F5K9-F1
#
_cell.length_a   1.000
_cell.length_b   1.000
_cell.length_c   1.000
_cell.angle_alpha   90.00
_cell.angle_beta   90.00
_cell.angle_gamma   90.00
#
_symmetry.space_group_name_H-M   'P 1'
#
loop_
_entity.id
_entity.type
_entity.pdbx_description
1 polymer ?
#
loop_
_entity_poly.entity_id
_entity_poly.type
_entity_poly.pdbx_seq_one_letter_code
_entity_poly.pdbx_strand_id
1 'polypeptide(L)'
;MNRNLTFKLGAIGLLIVLLLIPLLMISGLIGERQSLRDGVLEDIARSSSTQQQISGPVMVVDYRKTVRTWKTDDKTKKRYQETSEQQGRLFFLPEHFELDSKAQTELRARGIYEARLFHADNHISGHFAVPEQYGIKEDFADYQFDQPFLAVGISDIRGIENALQLQLNGQTLDFAPGTFVSWLDEGVHVLLPPLDLKKNTRLDFAFDLRLQGTGQLQVLPVGKTSKVLLTANWPHPSFVGNYLPVQREVTEQGFSALWQTSFFSTNLEQAMERCAYSSQCQDFNSRSFGVSFIDPVDQYLKSDRAIKYALLFIGLTFAGFFLFEVLKSLSVHPIQYALVGVALAFFYLLLLSLSEHLGFELAYGVSAAACVGLIGFYVSHVLHSWRNGAVFALSLAALYGLLYGLLSAEDYALLMGSLLLFGLLGVFMVLTRKLDWYGLGQSKTPAPLQFDLEAIHE
;
A
#
# COMPACT_ATOMS: atom_id res chain seq x y z
N MET A 1 51.35 -13.08 8.54
CA MET A 1 50.07 -12.56 9.05
C MET A 1 49.80 -13.25 10.39
N ASN A 2 49.79 -12.51 11.50
CA ASN A 2 49.79 -13.12 12.84
C ASN A 2 48.46 -13.82 13.17
N ARG A 3 48.53 -15.07 13.65
CA ARG A 3 47.38 -15.94 14.02
C ARG A 3 46.33 -15.25 14.89
N ASN A 4 46.72 -14.27 15.70
CA ASN A 4 45.82 -13.59 16.63
C ASN A 4 44.90 -12.55 15.95
N LEU A 5 45.37 -11.84 14.92
CA LEU A 5 44.55 -10.84 14.24
C LEU A 5 43.53 -11.50 13.30
N THR A 6 43.96 -12.54 12.57
CA THR A 6 43.07 -13.33 11.71
C THR A 6 42.00 -14.07 12.51
N PHE A 7 42.36 -14.60 13.69
CA PHE A 7 41.40 -15.20 14.61
C PHE A 7 40.37 -14.18 15.12
N LYS A 8 40.80 -12.96 15.47
CA LYS A 8 39.87 -11.90 15.90
C LYS A 8 38.92 -11.45 14.79
N LEU A 9 39.42 -11.21 13.58
CA LEU A 9 38.56 -10.85 12.44
C LEU A 9 37.58 -11.98 12.10
N GLY A 10 38.04 -13.23 12.16
CA GLY A 10 37.18 -14.41 12.02
C GLY A 10 36.10 -14.49 13.12
N ALA A 11 36.47 -14.19 14.37
CA ALA A 11 35.52 -14.16 15.48
C ALA A 11 34.48 -13.04 15.33
N ILE A 12 34.88 -11.85 14.89
CA ILE A 12 33.94 -10.74 14.61
C ILE A 12 32.99 -11.13 13.46
N GLY A 13 33.52 -11.72 12.38
CA GLY A 13 32.70 -12.23 11.28
C GLY A 13 31.70 -13.29 11.73
N LEU A 14 32.14 -14.25 12.56
CA LEU A 14 31.26 -15.27 13.15
C LEU A 14 30.20 -14.63 14.05
N LEU A 15 30.54 -13.63 14.86
CA LEU A 15 29.58 -12.92 15.70
C LEU A 15 28.53 -12.17 14.88
N ILE A 16 28.92 -11.54 13.77
CA ILE A 16 27.95 -10.91 12.84
C ILE A 16 26.98 -11.96 12.32
N VAL A 17 27.47 -13.12 11.87
CA VAL A 17 26.63 -14.23 11.41
C VAL A 17 25.71 -14.75 12.52
N LEU A 18 26.21 -14.89 13.74
CA LEU A 18 25.40 -15.30 14.89
C LEU A 18 24.32 -14.27 15.24
N LEU A 19 24.60 -12.97 15.10
CA LEU A 19 23.63 -11.90 15.32
C LEU A 19 22.57 -11.80 14.22
N LEU A 20 22.75 -12.44 13.07
CA LEU A 20 21.68 -12.58 12.09
C LEU A 20 20.51 -13.39 12.66
N ILE A 21 20.76 -14.35 13.55
CA ILE A 21 19.71 -15.19 14.15
C ILE A 21 18.67 -14.33 14.89
N PRO A 22 19.04 -13.51 15.91
CA PRO A 22 18.06 -12.66 16.59
C PRO A 22 17.45 -11.60 15.66
N LEU A 23 18.20 -11.07 14.68
CA LEU A 23 17.63 -10.12 13.71
C LEU A 23 16.55 -10.76 12.83
N LEU A 24 16.75 -12.01 12.38
CA LEU A 24 15.75 -12.75 11.61
C LEU A 24 14.51 -13.06 12.48
N MET A 25 14.70 -13.39 13.76
CA MET A 25 13.58 -13.58 14.68
C MET A 25 12.76 -12.30 14.89
N ILE A 26 13.42 -11.14 15.04
CA ILE A 26 12.73 -9.85 15.16
C ILE A 26 12.04 -9.49 13.85
N SER A 27 12.67 -9.75 12.70
CA SER A 27 12.03 -9.55 11.38
C SER A 27 10.79 -10.43 11.22
N GLY A 28 10.84 -11.68 11.68
CA GLY A 28 9.68 -12.57 11.75
C GLY A 28 8.57 -12.02 12.65
N LEU A 29 8.92 -11.52 13.83
CA LEU A 29 7.97 -10.89 14.75
C LEU A 29 7.32 -9.64 14.14
N ILE A 30 8.07 -8.80 13.44
CA ILE A 30 7.51 -7.65 12.70
C ILE A 30 6.49 -8.14 11.67
N GLY A 31 6.82 -9.19 10.91
CA GLY A 31 5.90 -9.79 9.93
C GLY A 31 4.63 -10.37 10.57
N GLU A 32 4.75 -11.08 11.69
CA GLU A 32 3.60 -11.59 12.46
C GLU A 32 2.71 -10.44 12.95
N ARG A 33 3.31 -9.36 13.47
CA ARG A 33 2.57 -8.17 13.91
C ARG A 33 1.88 -7.44 12.76
N GLN A 34 2.53 -7.33 11.59
CA GLN A 34 1.90 -6.79 10.37
C GLN A 34 0.72 -7.64 9.94
N SER A 35 0.87 -8.97 9.90
CA SER A 35 -0.23 -9.88 9.54
C SER A 35 -1.40 -9.79 10.53
N LEU A 36 -1.12 -9.64 11.83
CA LEU A 36 -2.15 -9.45 12.85
C LEU A 36 -2.88 -8.12 12.66
N ARG A 37 -2.14 -7.03 12.39
CA ARG A 37 -2.73 -5.73 12.03
C ARG A 37 -3.67 -5.89 10.84
N ASP A 38 -3.19 -6.50 9.75
CA ASP A 38 -3.97 -6.63 8.51
C ASP A 38 -5.25 -7.44 8.75
N GLY A 39 -5.19 -8.49 9.57
CA GLY A 39 -6.38 -9.23 10.00
C GLY A 39 -7.37 -8.39 10.82
N VAL A 40 -6.87 -7.53 11.72
CA VAL A 40 -7.74 -6.61 12.50
C VAL A 40 -8.35 -5.52 11.61
N LEU A 41 -7.60 -4.99 10.64
CA LEU A 41 -8.11 -4.04 9.66
C LEU A 41 -9.24 -4.67 8.83
N GLU A 42 -9.04 -5.90 8.37
CA GLU A 42 -10.06 -6.67 7.65
C GLU A 42 -11.28 -6.97 8.53
N ASP A 43 -11.10 -7.25 9.82
CA ASP A 43 -12.22 -7.42 10.74
C ASP A 43 -13.01 -6.13 10.96
N ILE A 44 -12.32 -4.98 11.06
CA ILE A 44 -12.98 -3.67 11.16
C ILE A 44 -13.77 -3.41 9.87
N ALA A 45 -13.16 -3.61 8.72
CA ALA A 45 -13.80 -3.51 7.41
C ALA A 45 -15.04 -4.42 7.31
N ARG A 46 -14.95 -5.67 7.76
CA ARG A 46 -16.08 -6.60 7.80
C ARG A 46 -17.20 -6.19 8.76
N SER A 47 -16.88 -5.53 9.87
CA SER A 47 -17.86 -5.04 10.85
C SER A 47 -18.52 -3.72 10.44
N SER A 48 -17.88 -2.99 9.52
CA SER A 48 -18.29 -1.67 9.05
C SER A 48 -18.72 -1.77 7.59
N SER A 49 -17.80 -1.51 6.67
CA SER A 49 -17.95 -1.75 5.24
C SER A 49 -16.55 -1.87 4.64
N THR A 50 -16.39 -2.74 3.63
CA THR A 50 -15.08 -2.96 3.00
C THR A 50 -14.69 -1.81 2.07
N GLN A 51 -13.65 -2.01 1.26
CA GLN A 51 -13.35 -1.12 0.14
C GLN A 51 -14.58 -0.95 -0.77
N GLN A 52 -14.76 0.26 -1.28
CA GLN A 52 -15.93 0.63 -2.06
C GLN A 52 -15.58 0.88 -3.52
N GLN A 53 -16.36 0.28 -4.42
CA GLN A 53 -16.35 0.58 -5.83
C GLN A 53 -17.78 0.87 -6.30
N ILE A 54 -17.96 2.03 -6.90
CA ILE A 54 -19.21 2.42 -7.57
C ILE A 54 -19.08 2.09 -9.06
N SER A 55 -19.97 1.24 -9.58
CA SER A 55 -19.98 0.79 -10.98
C SER A 55 -21.33 1.05 -11.61
N GLY A 56 -21.45 2.09 -12.44
CA GLY A 56 -22.74 2.47 -13.02
C GLY A 56 -23.02 3.97 -12.91
N PRO A 57 -24.22 4.41 -13.32
CA PRO A 57 -25.40 3.60 -13.63
C PRO A 57 -25.43 3.00 -15.05
N VAL A 58 -26.08 1.85 -15.20
CA VAL A 58 -26.36 1.19 -16.49
C VAL A 58 -27.85 0.98 -16.64
N MET A 59 -28.43 1.37 -17.77
CA MET A 59 -29.84 1.10 -18.07
C MET A 59 -29.95 -0.25 -18.77
N VAL A 60 -30.88 -1.09 -18.30
CA VAL A 60 -31.08 -2.45 -18.78
C VAL A 60 -32.52 -2.62 -19.26
N VAL A 61 -32.69 -3.31 -20.37
CA VAL A 61 -34.00 -3.66 -20.93
C VAL A 61 -34.01 -5.13 -21.29
N ASP A 62 -34.77 -5.92 -20.53
CA ASP A 62 -34.98 -7.33 -20.83
C ASP A 62 -35.97 -7.46 -22.01
N TYR A 63 -35.68 -8.39 -22.92
CA TYR A 63 -36.54 -8.62 -24.09
C TYR A 63 -36.73 -10.11 -24.37
N ARG A 64 -37.86 -10.40 -25.01
CA ARG A 64 -38.22 -11.68 -25.61
C ARG A 64 -38.39 -11.49 -27.11
N LYS A 65 -37.62 -12.23 -27.90
CA LYS A 65 -37.66 -12.22 -29.37
C LYS A 65 -38.31 -13.50 -29.89
N THR A 66 -39.34 -13.34 -30.71
CA THR A 66 -39.93 -14.46 -31.45
C THR A 66 -39.05 -14.80 -32.65
N VAL A 67 -38.48 -16.01 -32.68
CA VAL A 67 -37.62 -16.50 -33.77
C VAL A 67 -38.30 -17.65 -34.47
N ARG A 68 -38.49 -17.50 -35.78
CA ARG A 68 -39.13 -18.51 -36.64
C ARG A 68 -38.08 -19.21 -37.49
N THR A 69 -37.84 -20.49 -37.25
CA THR A 69 -36.85 -21.28 -38.00
C THR A 69 -37.53 -22.36 -38.85
N TRP A 70 -37.03 -22.57 -40.06
CA TRP A 70 -37.50 -23.66 -40.90
C TRP A 70 -36.79 -24.96 -40.48
N LYS A 71 -37.55 -25.91 -39.96
CA LYS A 71 -37.09 -27.28 -39.69
C LYS A 71 -37.66 -28.25 -40.71
N THR A 72 -36.97 -29.36 -40.92
CA THR A 72 -37.45 -30.45 -41.77
C THR A 72 -37.79 -31.61 -40.86
N ASP A 73 -39.01 -32.12 -40.95
CA ASP A 73 -39.41 -33.32 -40.21
C ASP A 73 -38.63 -34.54 -40.74
N ASP A 74 -37.93 -35.23 -39.85
CA ASP A 74 -37.04 -36.33 -40.21
C ASP A 74 -37.76 -37.51 -40.87
N LYS A 75 -39.05 -37.72 -40.55
CA LYS A 75 -39.88 -38.81 -41.05
C LYS A 75 -40.61 -38.42 -42.34
N THR A 76 -41.21 -37.24 -42.38
CA THR A 76 -42.05 -36.81 -43.52
C THR A 76 -41.29 -36.04 -44.59
N LYS A 77 -40.04 -35.62 -44.31
CA LYS A 77 -39.20 -34.75 -45.15
C LYS A 77 -39.87 -33.43 -45.55
N LYS A 78 -40.96 -33.03 -44.88
CA LYS A 78 -41.64 -31.76 -45.10
C LYS A 78 -41.00 -30.66 -44.25
N ARG A 79 -40.83 -29.48 -44.84
CA ARG A 79 -40.42 -28.28 -44.11
C ARG A 79 -41.61 -27.73 -43.32
N TYR A 80 -41.39 -27.45 -42.04
CA TYR A 80 -42.34 -26.73 -41.19
C TYR A 80 -41.62 -25.57 -40.50
N GLN A 81 -42.37 -24.54 -40.14
CA GLN A 81 -41.85 -23.39 -39.42
C GLN A 81 -42.04 -23.64 -37.93
N GLU A 82 -40.94 -23.68 -37.18
CA GLU A 82 -40.95 -23.77 -35.74
C GLU A 82 -40.76 -22.37 -35.16
N THR A 83 -41.69 -21.96 -34.29
CA THR A 83 -41.60 -20.72 -33.55
C THR A 83 -40.96 -21.01 -32.20
N SER A 84 -39.89 -20.30 -31.89
CA SER A 84 -39.17 -20.34 -30.61
C SER A 84 -39.05 -18.94 -30.03
N GLU A 85 -38.94 -18.84 -28.71
CA GLU A 85 -38.72 -17.57 -28.01
C GLU A 85 -37.26 -17.52 -27.52
N GLN A 86 -36.57 -16.42 -27.80
CA GLN A 86 -35.23 -16.15 -27.29
C GLN A 86 -35.29 -14.99 -26.31
N GLN A 87 -34.74 -15.18 -25.11
CA GLN A 87 -34.60 -14.13 -24.12
C GLN A 87 -33.24 -13.46 -24.24
N GLY A 88 -33.20 -12.15 -24.02
CA GLY A 88 -31.97 -11.38 -24.02
C GLY A 88 -32.10 -10.08 -23.23
N ARG A 89 -31.00 -9.36 -23.14
CA ARG A 89 -30.91 -8.08 -22.45
C ARG A 89 -30.24 -7.05 -23.35
N LEU A 90 -30.71 -5.82 -23.30
CA LEU A 90 -30.03 -4.66 -23.88
C LEU A 90 -29.41 -3.85 -22.74
N PHE A 91 -28.17 -3.44 -22.91
CA PHE A 91 -27.44 -2.62 -21.95
C PHE A 91 -27.12 -1.27 -22.59
N PHE A 92 -27.45 -0.18 -21.89
CA PHE A 92 -27.19 1.17 -22.33
C PHE A 92 -26.30 1.87 -21.31
N LEU A 93 -25.18 2.38 -21.80
CA LEU A 93 -24.27 3.24 -21.06
C LEU A 93 -24.67 4.72 -21.25
N PRO A 94 -24.47 5.59 -20.26
CA PRO A 94 -24.81 7.00 -20.39
C PRO A 94 -23.90 7.72 -21.39
N GLU A 95 -24.40 8.81 -21.97
CA GLU A 95 -23.60 9.66 -22.86
C GLU A 95 -22.69 10.59 -22.05
N HIS A 96 -23.22 11.14 -20.95
CA HIS A 96 -22.46 11.88 -19.94
C HIS A 96 -22.64 11.23 -18.58
N PHE A 97 -21.54 11.06 -17.86
CA PHE A 97 -21.51 10.63 -16.47
C PHE A 97 -20.67 11.62 -15.66
N GLU A 98 -21.26 12.22 -14.65
CA GLU A 98 -20.58 13.10 -13.71
C GLU A 98 -20.74 12.59 -12.28
N LEU A 99 -19.65 12.63 -11.52
CA LEU A 99 -19.62 12.29 -10.11
C LEU A 99 -18.82 13.36 -9.36
N ASP A 100 -19.48 14.03 -8.41
CA ASP A 100 -18.85 14.92 -7.43
C ASP A 100 -18.86 14.23 -6.07
N SER A 101 -17.67 13.88 -5.57
CA SER A 101 -17.47 13.15 -4.33
C SER A 101 -16.74 14.00 -3.31
N LYS A 102 -17.33 14.08 -2.11
CA LYS A 102 -16.72 14.69 -0.93
C LYS A 102 -16.54 13.61 0.12
N ALA A 103 -15.29 13.22 0.35
CA ALA A 103 -14.94 12.18 1.31
C ALA A 103 -14.38 12.80 2.60
N GLN A 104 -14.85 12.33 3.74
CA GLN A 104 -14.27 12.61 5.04
C GLN A 104 -13.71 11.34 5.64
N THR A 105 -12.45 11.38 6.06
CA THR A 105 -11.79 10.25 6.71
C THR A 105 -11.93 10.35 8.23
N GLU A 106 -12.14 9.20 8.87
CA GLU A 106 -12.12 9.04 10.32
C GLU A 106 -11.23 7.86 10.72
N LEU A 107 -10.68 7.90 11.93
CA LEU A 107 -9.91 6.79 12.50
C LEU A 107 -10.79 5.95 13.41
N ARG A 108 -10.78 4.64 13.20
CA ARG A 108 -11.47 3.66 14.03
C ARG A 108 -10.47 2.72 14.68
N ALA A 109 -10.37 2.78 16.00
CA ALA A 109 -9.48 1.93 16.77
C ALA A 109 -10.13 0.61 17.17
N ARG A 110 -9.36 -0.47 17.12
CA ARG A 110 -9.65 -1.75 17.78
C ARG A 110 -8.38 -2.24 18.48
N GLY A 111 -8.33 -2.03 19.80
CA GLY A 111 -7.11 -2.26 20.58
C GLY A 111 -6.03 -1.24 20.22
N ILE A 112 -4.85 -1.70 19.83
CA ILE A 112 -3.73 -0.86 19.38
C ILE A 112 -3.72 -0.59 17.87
N TYR A 113 -4.68 -1.16 17.13
CA TYR A 113 -4.76 -1.05 15.68
C TYR A 113 -5.81 -0.02 15.29
N GLU A 114 -5.48 0.80 14.30
CA GLU A 114 -6.36 1.84 13.78
C GLU A 114 -6.63 1.60 12.29
N ALA A 115 -7.91 1.56 11.91
CA ALA A 115 -8.34 1.56 10.53
C ALA A 115 -8.84 2.94 10.13
N ARG A 116 -8.51 3.36 8.90
CA ARG A 116 -9.08 4.58 8.32
C ARG A 116 -10.36 4.23 7.58
N LEU A 117 -11.48 4.74 8.10
CA LEU A 117 -12.76 4.72 7.42
C LEU A 117 -12.90 6.02 6.65
N PHE A 118 -13.75 6.00 5.62
CA PHE A 118 -14.20 7.21 4.94
C PHE A 118 -15.72 7.20 4.82
N HIS A 119 -16.30 8.40 4.84
CA HIS A 119 -17.69 8.67 4.48
C HIS A 119 -17.67 9.58 3.26
N ALA A 120 -18.21 9.11 2.16
CA ALA A 120 -18.23 9.83 0.89
C ALA A 120 -19.65 10.25 0.52
N ASP A 121 -19.89 11.55 0.45
CA ASP A 121 -21.09 12.11 -0.14
C ASP A 121 -20.87 12.19 -1.66
N ASN A 122 -21.54 11.33 -2.43
CA ASN A 122 -21.40 11.27 -3.88
C ASN A 122 -22.66 11.79 -4.56
N HIS A 123 -22.54 12.89 -5.32
CA HIS A 123 -23.58 13.36 -6.22
C HIS A 123 -23.30 12.81 -7.62
N ILE A 124 -24.17 11.91 -8.10
CA ILE A 124 -24.02 11.25 -9.40
C ILE A 124 -25.09 11.79 -10.34
N SER A 125 -24.69 12.23 -11.52
CA SER A 125 -25.60 12.78 -12.52
C SER A 125 -25.15 12.50 -13.95
N GLY A 126 -26.05 12.71 -14.90
CA GLY A 126 -25.74 12.50 -16.31
C GLY A 126 -26.99 12.34 -17.15
N HIS A 127 -26.80 11.78 -18.35
CA HIS A 127 -27.94 11.41 -19.18
C HIS A 127 -27.66 10.22 -20.09
N PHE A 128 -28.72 9.46 -20.38
CA PHE A 128 -28.74 8.45 -21.43
C PHE A 128 -29.32 9.04 -22.71
N ALA A 129 -28.79 8.60 -23.85
CA ALA A 129 -29.40 8.80 -25.16
C ALA A 129 -29.89 7.44 -25.68
N VAL A 130 -31.19 7.21 -25.53
CA VAL A 130 -31.84 5.96 -25.95
C VAL A 130 -32.35 6.13 -27.37
N PRO A 131 -31.84 5.38 -28.35
CA PRO A 131 -32.32 5.46 -29.73
C PRO A 131 -33.77 4.95 -29.85
N GLU A 132 -34.48 5.42 -30.88
CA GLU A 132 -35.76 4.84 -31.29
C GLU A 132 -35.63 3.32 -31.46
N GLN A 133 -36.69 2.58 -31.12
CA GLN A 133 -36.71 1.12 -31.19
C GLN A 133 -35.53 0.44 -30.45
N TYR A 134 -34.93 1.11 -29.46
CA TYR A 134 -33.72 0.65 -28.78
C TYR A 134 -32.53 0.39 -29.71
N GLY A 135 -32.54 0.95 -30.94
CA GLY A 135 -31.50 0.75 -31.95
C GLY A 135 -31.67 -0.53 -32.79
N ILE A 136 -32.75 -1.29 -32.58
CA ILE A 136 -33.06 -2.50 -33.35
C ILE A 136 -33.71 -2.09 -34.67
N LYS A 137 -33.05 -2.43 -35.79
CA LYS A 137 -33.51 -2.08 -37.15
C LYS A 137 -34.24 -3.20 -37.89
N GLU A 138 -34.00 -4.45 -37.50
CA GLU A 138 -34.53 -5.64 -38.18
C GLU A 138 -35.52 -6.38 -37.27
N ASP A 139 -36.63 -6.83 -37.85
CA ASP A 139 -37.66 -7.63 -37.18
C ASP A 139 -38.14 -7.04 -35.84
N PHE A 140 -38.16 -5.71 -35.68
CA PHE A 140 -38.56 -5.05 -34.43
C PHE A 140 -39.94 -5.52 -33.92
N ALA A 141 -40.87 -5.82 -34.83
CA ALA A 141 -42.19 -6.33 -34.51
C ALA A 141 -42.21 -7.69 -33.78
N ASP A 142 -41.12 -8.46 -33.86
CA ASP A 142 -40.95 -9.75 -33.18
C ASP A 142 -40.38 -9.60 -31.75
N TYR A 143 -40.05 -8.38 -31.31
CA TYR A 143 -39.55 -8.10 -29.96
C TYR A 143 -40.67 -7.68 -29.01
N GLN A 144 -40.63 -8.24 -27.81
CA GLN A 144 -41.42 -7.82 -26.66
C GLN A 144 -40.44 -7.38 -25.58
N PHE A 145 -40.58 -6.14 -25.08
CA PHE A 145 -39.72 -5.57 -24.06
C PHE A 145 -40.43 -5.58 -22.71
N ASP A 146 -39.70 -5.98 -21.68
CA ASP A 146 -40.14 -5.84 -20.31
C ASP A 146 -39.82 -4.42 -19.79
N GLN A 147 -40.24 -4.11 -18.57
CA GLN A 147 -40.04 -2.78 -18.00
C GLN A 147 -38.53 -2.47 -17.87
N PRO A 148 -38.04 -1.34 -18.43
CA PRO A 148 -36.64 -0.98 -18.29
C PRO A 148 -36.29 -0.66 -16.83
N PHE A 149 -35.04 -0.89 -16.44
CA PHE A 149 -34.55 -0.55 -15.11
C PHE A 149 -33.13 0.03 -15.16
N LEU A 150 -32.80 0.84 -14.16
CA LEU A 150 -31.45 1.36 -13.94
C LEU A 150 -30.77 0.49 -12.88
N ALA A 151 -29.52 0.07 -13.12
CA ALA A 151 -28.72 -0.68 -12.16
C ALA A 151 -27.45 0.09 -11.79
N VAL A 152 -27.07 0.07 -10.51
CA VAL A 152 -25.82 0.63 -9.99
C VAL A 152 -25.15 -0.44 -9.14
N GLY A 153 -23.96 -0.87 -9.55
CA GLY A 153 -23.12 -1.76 -8.77
C GLY A 153 -22.41 -1.02 -7.64
N ILE A 154 -22.44 -1.60 -6.44
CA ILE A 154 -21.79 -1.10 -5.23
C ILE A 154 -21.14 -2.32 -4.57
N SER A 155 -19.82 -2.32 -4.41
CA SER A 155 -19.09 -3.52 -3.98
C SER A 155 -19.46 -4.04 -2.58
N ASP A 156 -19.87 -3.16 -1.67
CA ASP A 156 -20.41 -3.55 -0.36
C ASP A 156 -21.59 -2.63 0.02
N ILE A 157 -22.81 -3.13 -0.20
CA ILE A 157 -24.05 -2.36 0.03
C ILE A 157 -24.28 -1.98 1.48
N ARG A 158 -23.59 -2.61 2.44
CA ARG A 158 -23.71 -2.27 3.88
C ARG A 158 -23.17 -0.87 4.16
N GLY A 159 -22.32 -0.35 3.27
CA GLY A 159 -21.80 1.01 3.35
C GLY A 159 -22.80 2.10 2.94
N ILE A 160 -23.98 1.77 2.41
CA ILE A 160 -24.95 2.79 1.98
C ILE A 160 -25.61 3.41 3.21
N GLU A 161 -25.44 4.72 3.41
CA GLU A 161 -25.89 5.43 4.62
C GLU A 161 -27.21 6.20 4.45
N ASN A 162 -27.75 6.25 3.23
CA ASN A 162 -28.98 6.97 2.92
C ASN A 162 -29.99 6.15 2.13
N ALA A 163 -31.26 6.54 2.25
CA ALA A 163 -32.29 6.10 1.32
C ALA A 163 -32.01 6.73 -0.05
N LEU A 164 -31.74 5.89 -1.05
CA LEU A 164 -31.41 6.32 -2.40
C LEU A 164 -32.68 6.66 -3.17
N GLN A 165 -32.67 7.82 -3.84
CA GLN A 165 -33.75 8.27 -4.71
C GLN A 165 -33.18 8.74 -6.03
N LEU A 166 -33.76 8.24 -7.13
CA LEU A 166 -33.43 8.64 -8.48
C LEU A 166 -34.32 9.80 -8.91
N GLN A 167 -33.70 10.91 -9.31
CA GLN A 167 -34.37 11.95 -10.08
C GLN A 167 -34.21 11.64 -11.57
N LEU A 168 -35.29 11.25 -12.23
CA LEU A 168 -35.34 10.92 -13.67
C LEU A 168 -36.26 11.90 -14.39
N ASN A 169 -35.72 12.78 -15.23
CA ASN A 169 -36.50 13.79 -15.97
C ASN A 169 -37.49 14.58 -15.06
N GLY A 170 -37.11 14.86 -13.81
CA GLY A 170 -37.94 15.57 -12.82
C GLY A 170 -38.93 14.70 -12.05
N GLN A 171 -38.96 13.38 -12.26
CA GLN A 171 -39.70 12.42 -11.45
C GLN A 171 -38.78 11.77 -10.42
N THR A 172 -39.26 11.60 -9.20
CA THR A 172 -38.53 10.90 -8.14
C THR A 172 -38.97 9.44 -8.07
N LEU A 173 -38.01 8.52 -8.09
CA LEU A 173 -38.21 7.07 -8.04
C LEU A 173 -37.33 6.47 -6.93
N ASP A 174 -37.86 5.52 -6.16
CA ASP A 174 -37.11 4.87 -5.08
C ASP A 174 -36.26 3.71 -5.60
N PHE A 175 -35.04 3.59 -5.09
CA PHE A 175 -34.19 2.43 -5.33
C PHE A 175 -34.64 1.22 -4.51
N ALA A 176 -34.44 0.04 -5.08
CA ALA A 176 -34.59 -1.25 -4.44
C ALA A 176 -33.23 -1.99 -4.41
N PRO A 177 -32.99 -2.87 -3.42
CA PRO A 177 -31.75 -3.63 -3.32
C PRO A 177 -31.61 -4.66 -4.44
N GLY A 178 -30.36 -4.95 -4.81
CA GLY A 178 -29.97 -5.86 -5.90
C GLY A 178 -29.83 -5.14 -7.24
N THR A 179 -28.97 -5.63 -8.11
CA THR A 179 -28.71 -5.01 -9.44
C THR A 179 -29.50 -5.65 -10.57
N PHE A 180 -29.99 -6.89 -10.37
CA PHE A 180 -30.50 -7.79 -11.41
C PHE A 180 -29.53 -8.04 -12.58
N VAL A 181 -28.26 -7.66 -12.45
CA VAL A 181 -27.23 -7.78 -13.47
C VAL A 181 -26.10 -8.61 -12.90
N SER A 182 -25.91 -9.82 -13.41
CA SER A 182 -24.99 -10.81 -12.82
C SER A 182 -23.53 -10.38 -12.74
N TRP A 183 -23.11 -9.42 -13.57
CA TRP A 183 -21.74 -8.90 -13.58
C TRP A 183 -21.57 -7.59 -12.78
N LEU A 184 -22.66 -7.03 -12.24
CA LEU A 184 -22.64 -5.98 -11.22
C LEU A 184 -23.00 -6.66 -9.89
N ASP A 185 -22.03 -7.35 -9.29
CA ASP A 185 -22.17 -8.23 -8.12
C ASP A 185 -23.29 -7.82 -7.15
N GLU A 186 -23.02 -6.86 -6.28
CA GLU A 186 -23.99 -6.26 -5.36
C GLU A 186 -24.31 -4.83 -5.79
N GLY A 187 -25.43 -4.29 -5.28
CA GLY A 187 -25.84 -2.92 -5.59
C GLY A 187 -27.34 -2.71 -5.49
N VAL A 188 -27.84 -1.78 -6.29
CA VAL A 188 -29.23 -1.30 -6.25
C VAL A 188 -29.79 -1.11 -7.65
N HIS A 189 -31.11 -1.12 -7.77
CA HIS A 189 -31.81 -0.86 -9.03
C HIS A 189 -33.04 0.04 -8.85
N VAL A 190 -33.52 0.62 -9.95
CA VAL A 190 -34.78 1.38 -10.02
C VAL A 190 -35.54 0.95 -11.26
N LEU A 191 -36.81 0.59 -11.13
CA LEU A 191 -37.69 0.37 -12.28
C LEU A 191 -38.03 1.72 -12.92
N LEU A 192 -37.78 1.84 -14.22
CA LEU A 192 -38.01 3.06 -14.98
C LEU A 192 -39.42 3.05 -15.60
N PRO A 193 -40.04 4.22 -15.79
CA PRO A 193 -41.28 4.33 -16.57
C PRO A 193 -41.10 3.81 -18.00
N PRO A 194 -42.16 3.29 -18.64
CA PRO A 194 -42.11 2.90 -20.06
C PRO A 194 -41.65 4.06 -20.95
N LEU A 195 -40.78 3.76 -21.92
CA LEU A 195 -40.22 4.74 -22.85
C LEU A 195 -41.03 4.82 -24.15
N ASP A 196 -41.12 6.00 -24.75
CA ASP A 196 -41.68 6.17 -26.09
C ASP A 196 -40.65 5.75 -27.14
N LEU A 197 -40.80 4.53 -27.67
CA LEU A 197 -39.85 3.92 -28.60
C LEU A 197 -39.96 4.46 -30.04
N LYS A 198 -40.85 5.42 -30.31
CA LYS A 198 -41.04 5.99 -31.66
C LYS A 198 -40.04 7.11 -31.99
N LYS A 199 -39.24 7.53 -31.03
CA LYS A 199 -38.25 8.61 -31.20
C LYS A 199 -37.06 8.38 -30.27
N ASN A 200 -35.96 9.05 -30.59
CA ASN A 200 -34.84 9.14 -29.68
C ASN A 200 -35.27 9.84 -28.39
N THR A 201 -34.92 9.24 -27.25
CA THR A 201 -35.30 9.72 -25.93
C THR A 201 -34.06 10.02 -25.10
N ARG A 202 -34.00 11.23 -24.56
CA ARG A 202 -33.01 11.63 -23.56
C ARG A 202 -33.57 11.38 -22.16
N LEU A 203 -32.78 10.72 -21.33
CA LEU A 203 -33.11 10.44 -19.93
C LEU A 203 -32.05 11.07 -19.03
N ASP A 204 -32.34 12.23 -18.48
CA ASP A 204 -31.51 12.89 -17.48
C ASP A 204 -31.71 12.22 -16.13
N PHE A 205 -30.62 11.81 -15.50
CA PHE A 205 -30.62 11.16 -14.19
C PHE A 205 -29.76 11.94 -13.20
N ALA A 206 -30.18 11.95 -11.94
CA ALA A 206 -29.36 12.37 -10.81
C ALA A 206 -29.75 11.62 -9.54
N PHE A 207 -28.79 11.31 -8.68
CA PHE A 207 -29.04 10.73 -7.36
C PHE A 207 -27.85 10.98 -6.42
N ASP A 208 -28.13 11.04 -5.13
CA ASP A 208 -27.12 11.18 -4.08
C ASP A 208 -26.88 9.83 -3.41
N LEU A 209 -25.62 9.41 -3.35
CA LEU A 209 -25.17 8.17 -2.72
C LEU A 209 -24.17 8.51 -1.60
N ARG A 210 -24.61 8.40 -0.35
CA ARG A 210 -23.74 8.50 0.82
C ARG A 210 -23.18 7.12 1.13
N LEU A 211 -21.87 6.98 1.04
CA LEU A 211 -21.18 5.70 1.05
C LEU A 211 -20.04 5.69 2.06
N GLN A 212 -20.12 4.77 3.02
CA GLN A 212 -19.06 4.47 3.95
C GLN A 212 -18.19 3.32 3.43
N GLY A 213 -16.88 3.41 3.62
CA GLY A 213 -15.96 2.32 3.30
C GLY A 213 -14.63 2.41 4.04
N THR A 214 -13.76 1.44 3.77
CA THR A 214 -12.39 1.41 4.30
C THR A 214 -11.36 1.27 3.20
N GLY A 215 -10.22 1.93 3.35
CA GLY A 215 -9.05 1.71 2.50
C GLY A 215 -9.14 2.38 1.12
N GLN A 216 -10.10 2.00 0.27
CA GLN A 216 -10.19 2.51 -1.10
C GLN A 216 -11.61 2.94 -1.48
N LEU A 217 -11.70 4.05 -2.21
CA LEU A 217 -12.89 4.48 -2.95
C LEU A 217 -12.56 4.52 -4.43
N GLN A 218 -13.22 3.65 -5.19
CA GLN A 218 -13.06 3.53 -6.63
C GLN A 218 -14.36 3.83 -7.37
N VAL A 219 -14.22 4.30 -8.60
CA VAL A 219 -15.32 4.55 -9.52
C VAL A 219 -14.98 3.87 -10.84
N LEU A 220 -15.91 3.08 -11.35
CA LEU A 220 -15.89 2.59 -12.72
C LEU A 220 -16.75 3.55 -13.57
N PRO A 221 -16.12 4.49 -14.29
CA PRO A 221 -16.85 5.49 -15.08
C PRO A 221 -17.57 4.81 -16.23
N VAL A 222 -18.89 4.98 -16.33
CA VAL A 222 -19.71 4.31 -17.35
C VAL A 222 -20.08 5.17 -18.55
N GLY A 223 -19.83 6.47 -18.50
CA GLY A 223 -20.24 7.39 -19.56
C GLY A 223 -19.32 7.39 -20.79
N LYS A 224 -19.87 7.63 -21.98
CA LYS A 224 -19.08 7.94 -23.20
C LYS A 224 -18.09 9.08 -22.97
N THR A 225 -18.50 10.01 -22.12
CA THR A 225 -17.63 10.99 -21.46
C THR A 225 -17.94 10.95 -19.98
N SER A 226 -16.89 10.89 -19.17
CA SER A 226 -17.02 10.75 -17.72
C SER A 226 -16.12 11.76 -17.02
N LYS A 227 -16.69 12.48 -16.06
CA LYS A 227 -15.97 13.44 -15.22
C LYS A 227 -16.18 13.08 -13.76
N VAL A 228 -15.08 12.85 -13.04
CA VAL A 228 -15.12 12.50 -11.62
C VAL A 228 -14.27 13.50 -10.85
N LEU A 229 -14.91 14.28 -9.98
CA LEU A 229 -14.26 15.15 -9.02
C LEU A 229 -14.31 14.48 -7.65
N LEU A 230 -13.16 14.30 -7.01
CA LEU A 230 -13.08 13.75 -5.67
C LEU A 230 -12.26 14.69 -4.79
N THR A 231 -12.83 15.08 -3.67
CA THR A 231 -12.17 15.89 -2.64
C THR A 231 -12.19 15.16 -1.31
N ALA A 232 -11.11 15.24 -0.53
CA ALA A 232 -11.09 14.66 0.80
C ALA A 232 -10.18 15.40 1.79
N ASN A 233 -10.45 15.27 3.08
CA ASN A 233 -9.66 15.83 4.19
C ASN A 233 -8.40 14.99 4.55
N TRP A 234 -7.80 14.32 3.56
CA TRP A 234 -6.65 13.42 3.77
C TRP A 234 -5.40 13.93 3.01
N PRO A 235 -4.27 14.21 3.66
CA PRO A 235 -3.11 14.82 2.99
C PRO A 235 -2.25 13.86 2.15
N HIS A 236 -2.48 12.55 2.23
CA HIS A 236 -1.62 11.55 1.59
C HIS A 236 -2.39 10.60 0.66
N PRO A 237 -3.08 11.10 -0.39
CA PRO A 237 -3.79 10.23 -1.32
C PRO A 237 -2.83 9.37 -2.13
N SER A 238 -3.14 8.08 -2.23
CA SER A 238 -2.54 7.23 -3.26
C SER A 238 -3.56 7.02 -4.39
N PHE A 239 -3.26 7.56 -5.58
CA PHE A 239 -4.14 7.42 -6.75
C PHE A 239 -3.95 6.04 -7.37
N VAL A 240 -5.06 5.29 -7.48
CA VAL A 240 -5.05 3.87 -7.88
C VAL A 240 -5.99 3.62 -9.07
N GLY A 241 -5.84 2.43 -9.66
CA GLY A 241 -6.59 1.98 -10.84
C GLY A 241 -5.90 2.32 -12.15
N ASN A 242 -6.64 2.24 -13.25
CA ASN A 242 -6.07 2.27 -14.60
C ASN A 242 -5.87 3.69 -15.16
N TYR A 243 -6.33 4.72 -14.45
CA TYR A 243 -6.27 6.11 -14.90
C TYR A 243 -5.85 7.03 -13.75
N LEU A 244 -4.80 7.82 -13.99
CA LEU A 244 -4.41 8.89 -13.09
C LEU A 244 -5.29 10.14 -13.31
N PRO A 245 -5.47 10.97 -12.27
CA PRO A 245 -6.23 12.21 -12.41
C PRO A 245 -5.53 13.16 -13.39
N VAL A 246 -6.31 13.87 -14.20
CA VAL A 246 -5.82 14.89 -15.14
C VAL A 246 -5.37 16.17 -14.41
N GLN A 247 -5.98 16.45 -13.26
CA GLN A 247 -5.57 17.54 -12.35
C GLN A 247 -5.63 17.03 -10.90
N ARG A 248 -4.64 17.40 -10.10
CA ARG A 248 -4.60 17.08 -8.68
C ARG A 248 -3.94 18.20 -7.89
N GLU A 249 -4.48 18.46 -6.72
CA GLU A 249 -3.92 19.34 -5.70
C GLU A 249 -3.91 18.59 -4.37
N VAL A 250 -2.75 18.53 -3.71
CA VAL A 250 -2.57 17.86 -2.42
C VAL A 250 -1.95 18.86 -1.47
N THR A 251 -2.60 19.07 -0.33
CA THR A 251 -2.19 19.99 0.73
C THR A 251 -2.13 19.24 2.07
N GLU A 252 -1.61 19.88 3.11
CA GLU A 252 -1.60 19.30 4.46
C GLU A 252 -3.01 19.08 5.04
N GLN A 253 -4.04 19.76 4.50
CA GLN A 253 -5.43 19.64 4.94
C GLN A 253 -6.22 18.60 4.16
N GLY A 254 -5.75 18.18 2.99
CA GLY A 254 -6.53 17.30 2.13
C GLY A 254 -6.06 17.25 0.68
N PHE A 255 -6.91 16.73 -0.20
CA PHE A 255 -6.66 16.75 -1.63
C PHE A 255 -7.93 17.01 -2.44
N SER A 256 -7.70 17.42 -3.68
CA SER A 256 -8.69 17.49 -4.75
C SER A 256 -8.12 16.83 -6.01
N ALA A 257 -8.90 15.97 -6.65
CA ALA A 257 -8.50 15.26 -7.85
C ALA A 257 -9.63 15.20 -8.87
N LEU A 258 -9.31 15.50 -10.12
CA LEU A 258 -10.22 15.47 -11.25
C LEU A 258 -9.77 14.40 -12.24
N TRP A 259 -10.65 13.45 -12.54
CA TRP A 259 -10.51 12.52 -13.65
C TRP A 259 -11.44 12.90 -14.78
N GLN A 260 -10.95 12.72 -16.00
CA GLN A 260 -11.74 12.84 -17.22
C GLN A 260 -11.40 11.65 -18.11
N THR A 261 -12.42 10.89 -18.51
CA THR A 261 -12.27 9.77 -19.44
C THR A 261 -13.31 9.85 -20.55
N SER A 262 -13.02 9.18 -21.66
CA SER A 262 -13.94 9.01 -22.77
C SER A 262 -13.96 7.56 -23.24
N PHE A 263 -14.98 7.19 -24.02
CA PHE A 263 -15.07 5.86 -24.61
C PHE A 263 -13.84 5.49 -25.46
N PHE A 264 -13.15 6.46 -26.07
CA PHE A 264 -11.90 6.24 -26.81
C PHE A 264 -10.74 5.81 -25.91
N SER A 265 -10.69 6.32 -24.68
CA SER A 265 -9.63 5.96 -23.72
C SER A 265 -9.94 4.65 -22.98
N THR A 266 -11.23 4.29 -22.85
CA THR A 266 -11.65 3.16 -22.02
C THR A 266 -12.02 1.90 -22.80
N ASN A 267 -12.45 2.03 -24.08
CA ASN A 267 -13.10 0.96 -24.85
C ASN A 267 -14.21 0.26 -24.04
N LEU A 268 -14.91 1.01 -23.19
CA LEU A 268 -15.77 0.44 -22.16
C LEU A 268 -16.96 -0.32 -22.71
N GLU A 269 -17.55 0.17 -23.80
CA GLU A 269 -18.69 -0.48 -24.46
C GLU A 269 -18.35 -1.92 -24.86
N GLN A 270 -17.21 -2.11 -25.53
CA GLN A 270 -16.75 -3.45 -25.91
C GLN A 270 -16.39 -4.31 -24.68
N ALA A 271 -15.81 -3.71 -23.63
CA ALA A 271 -15.51 -4.42 -22.39
C ALA A 271 -16.79 -4.88 -21.66
N MET A 272 -17.82 -4.04 -21.63
CA MET A 272 -19.13 -4.36 -21.08
C MET A 272 -19.81 -5.46 -21.90
N GLU A 273 -19.81 -5.37 -23.23
CA GLU A 273 -20.40 -6.41 -24.09
C GLU A 273 -19.75 -7.79 -23.85
N ARG A 274 -18.42 -7.86 -23.78
CA ARG A 274 -17.71 -9.11 -23.47
C ARG A 274 -18.05 -9.63 -22.06
N CYS A 275 -18.21 -8.74 -21.11
CA CYS A 275 -18.62 -9.11 -19.75
C CYS A 275 -20.06 -9.63 -19.73
N ALA A 276 -21.00 -8.92 -20.37
CA ALA A 276 -22.41 -9.24 -20.38
C ALA A 276 -22.75 -10.51 -21.18
N TYR A 277 -22.13 -10.72 -22.33
CA TYR A 277 -22.48 -11.83 -23.24
C TYR A 277 -21.49 -13.00 -23.21
N SER A 278 -20.24 -12.76 -22.80
CA SER A 278 -19.18 -13.79 -22.77
C SER A 278 -18.70 -14.13 -21.36
N SER A 279 -19.26 -13.48 -20.32
CA SER A 279 -18.84 -13.61 -18.92
C SER A 279 -17.35 -13.28 -18.68
N GLN A 280 -16.74 -12.47 -19.55
CA GLN A 280 -15.35 -12.03 -19.45
C GLN A 280 -15.29 -10.61 -18.88
N CYS A 281 -15.35 -10.49 -17.54
CA CYS A 281 -15.51 -9.20 -16.86
C CYS A 281 -14.21 -8.56 -16.35
N GLN A 282 -13.06 -9.21 -16.50
CA GLN A 282 -11.77 -8.67 -16.04
C GLN A 282 -11.46 -7.31 -16.70
N ASP A 283 -11.65 -7.22 -18.03
CA ASP A 283 -11.43 -5.97 -18.75
C ASP A 283 -12.35 -4.86 -18.23
N PHE A 284 -13.64 -5.14 -18.07
CA PHE A 284 -14.63 -4.19 -17.57
C PHE A 284 -14.29 -3.70 -16.14
N ASN A 285 -14.10 -4.62 -15.20
CA ASN A 285 -13.82 -4.31 -13.80
C ASN A 285 -12.51 -3.55 -13.62
N SER A 286 -11.50 -3.80 -14.47
CA SER A 286 -10.22 -3.08 -14.41
C SER A 286 -10.32 -1.62 -14.86
N ARG A 287 -11.38 -1.19 -15.55
CA ARG A 287 -11.53 0.21 -16.02
C ARG A 287 -11.90 1.19 -14.90
N SER A 288 -11.72 0.80 -13.65
CA SER A 288 -11.88 1.69 -12.49
C SER A 288 -10.67 2.58 -12.27
N PHE A 289 -10.90 3.66 -11.55
CA PHE A 289 -9.88 4.50 -10.94
C PHE A 289 -10.38 4.99 -9.58
N GLY A 290 -9.47 5.51 -8.76
CA GLY A 290 -9.88 6.09 -7.50
C GLY A 290 -8.72 6.48 -6.61
N VAL A 291 -9.01 6.50 -5.32
CA VAL A 291 -8.06 6.87 -4.28
C VAL A 291 -8.01 5.81 -3.20
N SER A 292 -6.81 5.57 -2.70
CA SER A 292 -6.54 4.77 -1.54
C SER A 292 -6.14 5.69 -0.38
N PHE A 293 -6.88 5.58 0.72
CA PHE A 293 -6.69 6.29 1.99
C PHE A 293 -5.74 5.50 2.92
N ILE A 294 -4.65 4.98 2.37
CA ILE A 294 -3.65 4.23 3.14
C ILE A 294 -2.74 5.20 3.89
N ASP A 295 -2.32 4.82 5.09
CA ASP A 295 -1.23 5.49 5.80
C ASP A 295 0.12 5.07 5.20
N PRO A 296 0.83 5.97 4.49
CA PRO A 296 2.12 5.63 3.88
C PRO A 296 3.22 5.34 4.92
N VAL A 297 3.00 5.73 6.18
CA VAL A 297 4.02 5.82 7.23
C VAL A 297 3.68 4.95 8.44
N ASP A 298 3.15 3.75 8.17
CA ASP A 298 2.87 2.80 9.25
C ASP A 298 4.15 2.42 10.02
N GLN A 299 4.06 2.44 11.35
CA GLN A 299 5.13 2.07 12.28
C GLN A 299 5.78 0.71 11.97
N TYR A 300 5.01 -0.26 11.47
CA TYR A 300 5.52 -1.58 11.13
C TYR A 300 6.34 -1.55 9.84
N LEU A 301 5.96 -0.73 8.86
CA LEU A 301 6.73 -0.55 7.62
C LEU A 301 8.07 0.15 7.92
N LYS A 302 8.06 1.16 8.78
CA LYS A 302 9.27 1.83 9.24
C LYS A 302 10.17 0.88 10.06
N SER A 303 9.59 0.01 10.89
CA SER A 303 10.33 -1.00 11.65
C SER A 303 10.95 -2.09 10.76
N ASP A 304 10.21 -2.56 9.75
CA ASP A 304 10.75 -3.47 8.72
C ASP A 304 11.91 -2.84 7.94
N ARG A 305 11.77 -1.56 7.57
CA ARG A 305 12.86 -0.80 6.93
C ARG A 305 14.06 -0.66 7.87
N ALA A 306 13.84 -0.39 9.16
CA ALA A 306 14.91 -0.26 10.15
C ALA A 306 15.71 -1.55 10.30
N ILE A 307 15.05 -2.71 10.36
CA ILE A 307 15.75 -3.98 10.54
C ILE A 307 16.53 -4.41 9.30
N LYS A 308 16.10 -4.02 8.09
CA LYS A 308 16.89 -4.23 6.86
C LYS A 308 18.24 -3.49 6.89
N TYR A 309 18.33 -2.38 7.63
CA TYR A 309 19.59 -1.66 7.87
C TYR A 309 20.41 -2.20 9.05
N ALA A 310 19.91 -3.18 9.80
CA ALA A 310 20.57 -3.67 11.02
C ALA A 310 21.95 -4.27 10.76
N LEU A 311 22.12 -5.04 9.68
CA LEU A 311 23.41 -5.63 9.35
C LEU A 311 24.47 -4.55 9.09
N LEU A 312 24.10 -3.51 8.33
CA LEU A 312 24.98 -2.37 8.08
C LEU A 312 25.34 -1.67 9.40
N PHE A 313 24.35 -1.45 10.26
CA PHE A 313 24.51 -0.77 11.54
C PHE A 313 25.45 -1.53 12.49
N ILE A 314 25.28 -2.86 12.60
CA ILE A 314 26.15 -3.74 13.39
C ILE A 314 27.56 -3.74 12.81
N GLY A 315 27.69 -3.89 11.48
CA GLY A 315 28.98 -3.88 10.80
C GLY A 315 29.77 -2.60 11.03
N LEU A 316 29.13 -1.43 10.89
CA LEU A 316 29.74 -0.14 11.14
C LEU A 316 30.12 0.05 12.61
N THR A 317 29.26 -0.37 13.54
CA THR A 317 29.55 -0.27 14.98
C THR A 317 30.74 -1.16 15.36
N PHE A 318 30.81 -2.38 14.85
CA PHE A 318 31.93 -3.29 15.07
C PHE A 318 33.22 -2.78 14.42
N ALA A 319 33.14 -2.21 13.21
CA ALA A 319 34.28 -1.57 12.55
C ALA A 319 34.81 -0.37 13.35
N GLY A 320 33.91 0.47 13.89
CA GLY A 320 34.28 1.56 14.79
C GLY A 320 34.98 1.06 16.06
N PHE A 321 34.42 0.03 16.69
CA PHE A 321 35.02 -0.59 17.89
C PHE A 321 36.41 -1.18 17.61
N PHE A 322 36.55 -1.87 16.47
CA PHE A 322 37.83 -2.41 16.01
C PHE A 322 38.84 -1.30 15.69
N LEU A 323 38.42 -0.20 15.05
CA LEU A 323 39.30 0.93 14.77
C LEU A 323 39.82 1.56 16.06
N PHE A 324 38.98 1.71 17.09
CA PHE A 324 39.42 2.17 18.42
C PHE A 324 40.39 1.20 19.09
N GLU A 325 40.13 -0.11 19.01
CA GLU A 325 41.02 -1.15 19.54
C GLU A 325 42.43 -1.02 18.95
N VAL A 326 42.50 -0.91 17.62
CA VAL A 326 43.74 -0.81 16.86
C VAL A 326 44.47 0.52 17.17
N LEU A 327 43.77 1.65 17.15
CA LEU A 327 44.36 2.98 17.37
C LEU A 327 44.85 3.19 18.81
N LYS A 328 44.20 2.57 19.81
CA LYS A 328 44.55 2.70 21.23
C LYS A 328 45.35 1.52 21.77
N SER A 329 45.64 0.51 20.95
CA SER A 329 46.36 -0.72 21.36
C SER A 329 45.74 -1.40 22.58
N LEU A 330 44.41 -1.35 22.71
CA LEU A 330 43.67 -2.03 23.76
C LEU A 330 43.35 -3.45 23.29
N SER A 331 43.25 -4.40 24.22
CA SER A 331 42.86 -5.78 23.89
C SER A 331 41.41 -5.99 24.30
N VAL A 332 40.51 -5.94 23.33
CA VAL A 332 39.07 -6.19 23.56
C VAL A 332 38.82 -7.69 23.43
N HIS A 333 38.06 -8.25 24.36
CA HIS A 333 37.67 -9.65 24.30
C HIS A 333 36.46 -9.84 23.36
N PRO A 334 36.39 -10.90 22.52
CA PRO A 334 35.26 -11.13 21.61
C PRO A 334 33.87 -11.14 22.27
N ILE A 335 33.79 -11.52 23.55
CA ILE A 335 32.52 -11.47 24.32
C ILE A 335 31.95 -10.04 24.43
N GLN A 336 32.81 -9.02 24.42
CA GLN A 336 32.40 -7.62 24.51
C GLN A 336 31.74 -7.17 23.21
N TYR A 337 32.26 -7.64 22.05
CA TYR A 337 31.59 -7.47 20.76
C TYR A 337 30.22 -8.16 20.74
N ALA A 338 30.14 -9.38 21.30
CA ALA A 338 28.87 -10.09 21.39
C ALA A 338 27.83 -9.32 22.21
N LEU A 339 28.21 -8.81 23.39
CA LEU A 339 27.32 -8.02 24.26
C LEU A 339 26.86 -6.71 23.59
N VAL A 340 27.76 -6.00 22.92
CA VAL A 340 27.39 -4.80 22.14
C VAL A 340 26.44 -5.17 21.01
N GLY A 341 26.72 -6.24 20.26
CA GLY A 341 25.86 -6.71 19.18
C GLY A 341 24.46 -7.12 19.65
N VAL A 342 24.36 -7.79 20.80
CA VAL A 342 23.07 -8.12 21.42
C VAL A 342 22.33 -6.85 21.84
N ALA A 343 23.02 -5.86 22.44
CA ALA A 343 22.41 -4.57 22.77
C ALA A 343 21.88 -3.81 21.52
N LEU A 344 22.58 -3.91 20.38
CA LEU A 344 22.11 -3.38 19.09
C LEU A 344 20.89 -4.15 18.57
N ALA A 345 20.80 -5.46 18.77
CA ALA A 345 19.61 -6.23 18.41
C ALA A 345 18.40 -5.83 19.28
N PHE A 346 18.61 -5.59 20.58
CA PHE A 346 17.56 -5.13 21.50
C PHE A 346 16.99 -3.76 21.14
N PHE A 347 17.76 -2.89 20.48
CA PHE A 347 17.21 -1.63 19.96
C PHE A 347 16.01 -1.86 19.03
N TYR A 348 16.07 -2.84 18.12
CA TYR A 348 14.97 -3.12 17.18
C TYR A 348 13.74 -3.72 17.88
N LEU A 349 13.95 -4.54 18.90
CA LEU A 349 12.87 -5.09 19.72
C LEU A 349 12.18 -4.00 20.54
N LEU A 350 12.96 -3.12 21.17
CA LEU A 350 12.45 -1.95 21.90
C LEU A 350 11.70 -1.01 20.96
N LEU A 351 12.25 -0.72 19.78
CA LEU A 351 11.62 0.12 18.76
C LEU A 351 10.24 -0.43 18.39
N LEU A 352 10.13 -1.72 18.07
CA LEU A 352 8.86 -2.36 17.75
C LEU A 352 7.86 -2.24 18.92
N SER A 353 8.24 -2.70 20.11
CA SER A 353 7.34 -2.74 21.27
C SER A 353 6.88 -1.35 21.77
N LEU A 354 7.76 -0.35 21.73
CA LEU A 354 7.41 1.02 22.12
C LEU A 354 6.59 1.73 21.04
N SER A 355 6.83 1.41 19.76
CA SER A 355 6.10 2.03 18.65
C SER A 355 4.61 1.73 18.70
N GLU A 356 4.23 0.54 19.18
CA GLU A 356 2.83 0.13 19.40
C GLU A 356 2.08 0.99 20.42
N HIS A 357 2.78 1.80 21.23
CA HIS A 357 2.18 2.58 22.31
C HIS A 357 2.43 4.09 22.22
N LEU A 358 3.59 4.52 21.70
CA LEU A 358 4.03 5.92 21.75
C LEU A 358 4.19 6.57 20.36
N GLY A 359 3.89 5.83 19.29
CA GLY A 359 4.19 6.23 17.91
C GLY A 359 5.67 6.07 17.56
N PHE A 360 5.96 6.02 16.26
CA PHE A 360 7.30 5.65 15.78
C PHE A 360 8.43 6.62 16.22
N GLU A 361 8.21 7.92 16.14
CA GLU A 361 9.26 8.92 16.38
C GLU A 361 9.74 8.92 17.84
N LEU A 362 8.79 8.91 18.79
CA LEU A 362 9.10 8.83 20.22
C LEU A 362 9.70 7.48 20.58
N ALA A 363 9.14 6.38 20.06
CA ALA A 363 9.69 5.04 20.27
C ALA A 363 11.13 4.91 19.77
N TYR A 364 11.43 5.51 18.61
CA TYR A 364 12.78 5.57 18.07
C TYR A 364 13.73 6.35 18.97
N GLY A 365 13.34 7.56 19.37
CA GLY A 365 14.15 8.41 20.24
C GLY A 365 14.48 7.73 21.57
N VAL A 366 13.48 7.14 22.24
CA VAL A 366 13.65 6.44 23.52
C VAL A 366 14.53 5.20 23.35
N SER A 367 14.28 4.38 22.33
CA SER A 367 15.04 3.15 22.08
C SER A 367 16.50 3.45 21.73
N ALA A 368 16.73 4.46 20.88
CA ALA A 368 18.07 4.89 20.50
C ALA A 368 18.83 5.47 21.70
N ALA A 369 18.20 6.33 22.49
CA ALA A 369 18.81 6.91 23.70
C ALA A 369 19.16 5.83 24.73
N ALA A 370 18.28 4.85 24.95
CA ALA A 370 18.53 3.73 25.85
C ALA A 370 19.72 2.88 25.37
N CYS A 371 19.78 2.55 24.07
CA CYS A 371 20.86 1.76 23.48
C CYS A 371 22.21 2.52 23.53
N VAL A 372 22.23 3.79 23.13
CA VAL A 372 23.42 4.65 23.17
C VAL A 372 23.91 4.83 24.61
N GLY A 373 23.01 5.06 25.55
CA GLY A 373 23.34 5.21 26.98
C GLY A 373 23.96 3.92 27.56
N LEU A 374 23.33 2.77 27.29
CA LEU A 374 23.81 1.47 27.76
C LEU A 374 25.20 1.13 27.19
N ILE A 375 25.36 1.25 25.86
CA ILE A 375 26.63 0.94 25.20
C ILE A 375 27.71 1.96 25.60
N GLY A 376 27.38 3.26 25.64
CA GLY A 376 28.30 4.30 26.09
C GLY A 376 28.81 4.07 27.51
N PHE A 377 27.91 3.75 28.44
CA PHE A 377 28.24 3.40 29.81
C PHE A 377 29.15 2.16 29.87
N TYR A 378 28.80 1.08 29.16
CA TYR A 378 29.59 -0.15 29.13
C TYR A 378 31.00 0.08 28.57
N VAL A 379 31.10 0.78 27.43
CA VAL A 379 32.37 1.03 26.73
C VAL A 379 33.28 1.97 27.53
N SER A 380 32.72 2.92 28.28
CA SER A 380 33.51 3.79 29.17
C SER A 380 34.30 3.00 30.23
N HIS A 381 33.74 1.90 30.73
CA HIS A 381 34.38 1.02 31.69
C HIS A 381 35.37 0.08 31.01
N VAL A 382 35.00 -0.51 29.87
CA VAL A 382 35.91 -1.39 29.10
C VAL A 382 37.19 -0.65 28.68
N LEU A 383 37.06 0.59 28.21
CA LEU A 383 38.19 1.43 27.78
C LEU A 383 38.88 2.18 28.94
N HIS A 384 38.46 1.96 30.19
CA HIS A 384 38.97 2.62 31.40
C HIS A 384 39.03 4.16 31.30
N SER A 385 38.14 4.77 30.50
CA SER A 385 38.17 6.21 30.23
C SER A 385 36.79 6.72 29.82
N TRP A 386 36.26 7.64 30.63
CA TRP A 386 34.96 8.29 30.37
C TRP A 386 34.96 9.10 29.08
N ARG A 387 36.11 9.72 28.72
CA ARG A 387 36.25 10.49 27.47
C ARG A 387 36.10 9.61 26.24
N ASN A 388 36.74 8.44 26.24
CA ASN A 388 36.65 7.50 25.11
C ASN A 388 35.24 6.91 25.00
N GLY A 389 34.60 6.59 26.13
CA GLY A 389 33.20 6.16 26.16
C GLY A 389 32.24 7.22 25.61
N ALA A 390 32.44 8.49 25.97
CA ALA A 390 31.63 9.61 25.47
C ALA A 390 31.79 9.83 23.96
N VAL A 391 33.02 9.75 23.44
CA VAL A 391 33.27 9.83 21.99
C VAL A 391 32.58 8.68 21.25
N PHE A 392 32.65 7.46 21.80
CA PHE A 392 31.97 6.31 21.21
C PHE A 392 30.45 6.48 21.22
N ALA A 393 29.86 6.87 22.35
CA ALA A 393 28.43 7.14 22.48
C ALA A 393 27.96 8.23 21.49
N LEU A 394 28.73 9.31 21.32
CA LEU A 394 28.41 10.37 20.36
C LEU A 394 28.47 9.87 18.90
N SER A 395 29.47 9.03 18.58
CA SER A 395 29.55 8.41 17.25
C SER A 395 28.37 7.47 16.97
N LEU A 396 27.93 6.71 17.98
CA LEU A 396 26.77 5.83 17.88
C LEU A 396 25.46 6.62 17.80
N ALA A 397 25.34 7.71 18.55
CA ALA A 397 24.21 8.64 18.46
C ALA A 397 24.11 9.27 17.06
N ALA A 398 25.24 9.66 16.46
CA ALA A 398 25.28 10.16 15.09
C ALA A 398 24.84 9.09 14.09
N LEU A 399 25.28 7.83 14.27
CA LEU A 399 24.84 6.69 13.47
C LEU A 399 23.32 6.49 13.56
N TYR A 400 22.73 6.55 14.76
CA TYR A 400 21.28 6.49 14.96
C TYR A 400 20.55 7.72 14.38
N GLY A 401 21.08 8.93 14.51
CA GLY A 401 20.46 10.12 13.90
C GLY A 401 20.41 10.02 12.37
N LEU A 402 21.46 9.47 11.78
CA LEU A 402 21.54 9.25 10.35
C LEU A 402 20.66 8.08 9.88
N LEU A 403 20.52 7.01 10.67
CA LEU A 403 19.52 5.97 10.43
C LEU A 403 18.10 6.55 10.46
N TYR A 404 17.78 7.45 11.40
CA TYR A 404 16.48 8.13 11.44
C TYR A 404 16.22 8.91 10.15
N GLY A 405 17.21 9.66 9.66
CA GLY A 405 17.12 10.36 8.38
C GLY A 405 16.81 9.43 7.19
N LEU A 406 17.42 8.25 7.14
CA LEU A 406 17.11 7.25 6.11
C LEU A 406 15.70 6.67 6.22
N LEU A 407 15.16 6.56 7.43
CA LEU A 407 13.83 6.02 7.66
C LEU A 407 12.74 7.04 7.34
N SER A 408 13.01 8.33 7.55
CA SER A 408 12.09 9.43 7.21
C SER A 408 12.12 9.82 5.73
N ALA A 409 13.18 9.48 4.99
CA ALA A 409 13.24 9.71 3.55
C ALA A 409 12.48 8.62 2.79
N GLU A 410 11.33 8.97 2.20
CA GLU A 410 10.53 8.05 1.38
C GLU A 410 11.11 7.89 -0.03
N ASP A 411 11.29 9.00 -0.75
CA ASP A 411 11.69 8.96 -2.17
C ASP A 411 13.21 8.86 -2.39
N TYR A 412 14.02 9.27 -1.41
CA TYR A 412 15.49 9.41 -1.57
C TYR A 412 16.30 8.40 -0.77
N ALA A 413 15.68 7.34 -0.25
CA ALA A 413 16.33 6.36 0.61
C ALA A 413 17.61 5.75 0.00
N LEU A 414 17.57 5.37 -1.29
CA LEU A 414 18.73 4.79 -1.99
C LEU A 414 19.86 5.80 -2.17
N LEU A 415 19.52 7.06 -2.49
CA LEU A 415 20.50 8.13 -2.68
C LEU A 415 21.18 8.48 -1.36
N MET A 416 20.40 8.72 -0.30
CA MET A 416 20.94 9.03 1.01
C MET A 416 21.77 7.85 1.55
N GLY A 417 21.32 6.61 1.38
CA GLY A 417 22.03 5.42 1.81
C GLY A 417 23.39 5.22 1.11
N SER A 418 23.44 5.43 -0.21
CA SER A 418 24.68 5.30 -0.98
C SER A 418 25.69 6.41 -0.68
N LEU A 419 25.23 7.67 -0.56
CA LEU A 419 26.08 8.80 -0.18
C LEU A 419 26.66 8.64 1.23
N LEU A 420 25.86 8.15 2.16
CA LEU A 420 26.27 7.81 3.52
C LEU A 420 27.35 6.72 3.53
N LEU A 421 27.14 5.61 2.83
CA LEU A 421 28.11 4.52 2.73
C LEU A 421 29.43 5.01 2.12
N PHE A 422 29.33 5.83 1.08
CA PHE A 422 30.49 6.45 0.44
C PHE A 422 31.24 7.39 1.40
N GLY A 423 30.52 8.23 2.13
CA GLY A 423 31.08 9.14 3.14
C GLY A 423 31.78 8.39 4.27
N LEU A 424 31.14 7.34 4.82
CA LEU A 424 31.73 6.51 5.88
C LEU A 424 32.97 5.76 5.40
N LEU A 425 32.96 5.24 4.17
CA LEU A 425 34.14 4.63 3.55
C LEU A 425 35.26 5.66 3.42
N GLY A 426 34.96 6.88 2.99
CA GLY A 426 35.92 7.98 2.90
C GLY A 426 36.54 8.32 4.26
N VAL A 427 35.73 8.44 5.31
CA VAL A 427 36.20 8.66 6.69
C VAL A 427 37.11 7.52 7.14
N PHE A 428 36.71 6.26 6.89
CA PHE A 428 37.51 5.09 7.22
C PHE A 428 38.89 5.10 6.53
N MET A 429 38.93 5.42 5.23
CA MET A 429 40.17 5.55 4.47
C MET A 429 41.08 6.65 5.02
N VAL A 430 40.53 7.81 5.39
CA VAL A 430 41.31 8.93 5.94
C VAL A 430 41.91 8.58 7.31
N LEU A 431 41.10 7.97 8.20
CA LEU A 431 41.53 7.60 9.55
C LEU A 431 42.59 6.48 9.55
N THR A 432 42.50 5.55 8.59
CA THR A 432 43.44 4.43 8.47
C THR A 432 44.67 4.73 7.62
N ARG A 433 44.79 5.93 7.02
CA ARG A 433 45.90 6.31 6.12
C ARG A 433 47.29 6.18 6.73
N LYS A 434 47.42 6.44 8.04
CA LYS A 434 48.71 6.38 8.77
C LYS A 434 48.88 5.09 9.58
N LEU A 435 47.98 4.12 9.37
CA LEU A 435 47.99 2.86 10.10
C LEU A 435 48.97 1.89 9.45
N ASP A 436 49.95 1.38 10.21
CA ASP A 436 50.85 0.34 9.73
C ASP A 436 50.17 -1.03 9.82
N TRP A 437 49.50 -1.45 8.75
CA TRP A 437 48.81 -2.74 8.67
C TRP A 437 49.71 -3.96 8.86
N TYR A 438 51.03 -3.84 8.59
CA TYR A 438 51.98 -4.94 8.72
C TYR A 438 52.59 -5.03 10.13
N GLY A 439 52.66 -3.91 10.86
CA GLY A 439 53.09 -3.85 12.26
C GLY A 439 52.05 -4.35 13.27
N LEU A 440 50.77 -4.42 12.87
CA LEU A 440 49.64 -4.88 13.71
C LEU A 440 49.75 -6.38 14.01
N GLY A 441 50.45 -6.67 15.11
CA GLY A 441 50.57 -8.01 15.65
C GLY A 441 51.96 -8.34 16.17
N GLN A 442 53.00 -7.57 15.86
CA GLN A 442 54.33 -7.81 16.45
C GLN A 442 54.26 -7.53 17.96
N SER A 443 54.15 -8.58 18.77
CA SER A 443 54.46 -8.47 20.20
C SER A 443 55.87 -7.94 20.30
N LYS A 444 56.07 -6.78 20.93
CA LYS A 444 57.41 -6.30 21.30
C LYS A 444 58.12 -7.43 22.02
N THR A 445 59.09 -8.07 21.36
CA THR A 445 60.03 -8.97 22.02
C THR A 445 60.67 -8.14 23.12
N PRO A 446 60.53 -8.49 24.41
CA PRO A 446 61.21 -7.74 25.46
C PRO A 446 62.71 -7.80 25.15
N ALA A 447 63.37 -6.64 25.21
CA ALA A 447 64.81 -6.55 25.01
C ALA A 447 65.49 -7.56 25.93
N PRO A 448 66.47 -8.36 25.45
CA PRO A 448 67.19 -9.27 26.31
C PRO A 448 67.82 -8.45 27.45
N LEU A 449 67.51 -8.81 28.69
CA LEU A 449 68.18 -8.27 29.86
C LEU A 449 69.67 -8.62 29.70
N GLN A 450 70.47 -7.63 29.30
CA GLN A 450 71.93 -7.72 29.41
C GLN A 450 72.26 -7.75 30.90
N PHE A 451 72.56 -8.94 31.40
CA PHE A 451 73.24 -9.08 32.68
C PHE A 451 74.69 -8.68 32.47
N ASP A 452 75.04 -7.51 32.99
CA ASP A 452 76.41 -7.03 33.03
C ASP A 452 77.17 -7.85 34.09
N LEU A 453 77.94 -8.84 33.63
CA LEU A 453 78.72 -9.74 34.48
C LEU A 453 80.08 -9.17 34.91
N GLU A 454 80.40 -7.92 34.55
CA GLU A 454 81.66 -7.27 34.94
C GLU A 454 81.67 -6.69 36.38
N ALA A 455 80.57 -6.76 37.12
CA ALA A 455 80.49 -6.22 38.49
C ALA A 455 80.91 -7.20 39.61
N ILE A 456 81.61 -8.32 39.32
CA ILE A 456 81.97 -9.32 40.34
C ILE A 456 83.49 -9.40 40.66
N HIS A 457 84.37 -8.74 39.90
CA HIS A 457 85.79 -8.68 40.26
C HIS A 457 86.36 -7.27 40.17
N GLU A 458 86.27 -6.52 41.28
CA GLU A 458 87.42 -5.96 42.00
C GLU A 458 87.01 -5.41 43.37
#